data_AF-A0A660QM97-F1
#
_entry.id   AF-A0A660QM97-F1
#
_cell.length_a   1.000
_cell.length_b   1.000
_cell.length_c   1.000
_cell.angle_alpha   90.00
_cell.angle_beta   90.00
_cell.angle_gamma   90.00
#
_symmetry.space_group_name_H-M   'P 1'
#
loop_
_entity.id
_entity.type
_entity.pdbx_description
1 polymer ?
#
loop_
_entity_poly.entity_id
_entity_poly.type
_entity_poly.pdbx_seq_one_letter_code
_entity_poly.pdbx_strand_id
1 'polypeptide(L)'
;MKKHVTMIALAALVLAGTNEIAYGGETSLAGYLTYWDGGENGGNDGVGGGVKLRKKFLGFFSADVRASYVDFSDLNTSVVPLEATLMVGFPFVVEPYAGLGASYYIFDTDIQGLDNGAGGYGVIGLQFNLFVVGALAELRWNEAEADLMDGMSANLGLMVKW
;
A
#
# COMPACT_ATOMS: atom_id res chain seq x y z
N MET A 1 19.85 4.08 -12.44
CA MET A 1 19.54 5.52 -12.62
C MET A 1 18.23 5.79 -13.36
N LYS A 2 17.97 5.26 -14.57
CA LYS A 2 16.72 5.57 -15.31
C LYS A 2 15.42 5.10 -14.61
N LYS A 3 15.42 3.95 -13.93
CA LYS A 3 14.25 3.39 -13.23
C LYS A 3 13.79 4.24 -12.03
N HIS A 4 14.73 4.81 -11.26
CA HIS A 4 14.39 5.65 -10.09
C HIS A 4 13.82 7.01 -10.50
N VAL A 5 14.27 7.57 -11.63
CA VAL A 5 13.74 8.84 -12.16
C VAL A 5 12.27 8.70 -12.59
N THR A 6 11.90 7.58 -13.20
CA THR A 6 10.50 7.32 -13.61
C THR A 6 9.57 7.16 -12.40
N MET A 7 10.04 6.51 -11.32
CA MET A 7 9.24 6.25 -10.13
C MET A 7 9.02 7.53 -9.30
N ILE A 8 10.07 8.36 -9.15
CA ILE A 8 9.96 9.69 -8.53
C ILE A 8 9.05 10.60 -9.36
N ALA A 9 9.15 10.53 -10.69
CA ALA A 9 8.26 11.29 -11.57
C ALA A 9 6.79 10.88 -11.42
N LEU A 10 6.50 9.58 -11.22
CA LEU A 10 5.14 9.09 -10.99
C LEU A 10 4.61 9.51 -9.61
N ALA A 11 5.41 9.40 -8.55
CA ALA A 11 5.06 9.87 -7.21
C ALA A 11 4.83 11.40 -7.19
N ALA A 12 5.68 12.16 -7.89
CA ALA A 12 5.52 13.59 -8.07
C ALA A 12 4.27 13.94 -8.89
N LEU A 13 3.90 13.14 -9.90
CA LEU A 13 2.66 13.36 -10.66
C LEU A 13 1.41 13.13 -9.80
N VAL A 14 1.44 12.12 -8.92
CA VAL A 14 0.34 11.80 -7.99
C VAL A 14 0.18 12.89 -6.92
N LEU A 15 1.30 13.41 -6.40
CA LEU A 15 1.30 14.51 -5.42
C LEU A 15 0.99 15.87 -6.06
N ALA A 16 1.41 16.14 -7.29
CA ALA A 16 1.10 17.38 -8.00
C ALA A 16 -0.37 17.47 -8.43
N GLY A 17 -1.08 16.34 -8.51
CA GLY A 17 -2.51 16.27 -8.82
C GLY A 17 -3.45 16.61 -7.67
N THR A 18 -2.95 16.91 -6.45
CA THR A 18 -3.80 17.03 -5.26
C THR A 18 -4.51 18.37 -5.09
N ASN A 19 -4.27 19.37 -5.94
CA ASN A 19 -4.84 20.71 -5.72
C ASN A 19 -6.01 21.11 -6.63
N GLU A 20 -6.21 20.55 -7.83
CA GLU A 20 -7.27 21.06 -8.73
C GLU A 20 -7.87 20.04 -9.74
N ILE A 21 -8.41 18.91 -9.28
CA ILE A 21 -9.41 18.18 -10.09
C ILE A 21 -10.76 18.26 -9.38
N ALA A 22 -11.44 19.36 -9.67
CA ALA A 22 -12.81 19.71 -9.29
C ALA A 22 -13.87 18.83 -9.99
N TYR A 23 -13.78 17.51 -9.84
CA TYR A 23 -14.79 16.56 -10.28
C TYR A 23 -15.07 15.52 -9.19
N GLY A 24 -15.80 15.91 -8.14
CA GLY A 24 -16.53 15.02 -7.22
C GLY A 24 -15.73 13.86 -6.56
N GLY A 25 -14.40 13.92 -6.59
CA GLY A 25 -13.54 12.81 -6.18
C GLY A 25 -13.28 12.81 -4.68
N GLU A 26 -13.76 11.77 -4.00
CA GLU A 26 -13.51 11.53 -2.57
C GLU A 26 -12.02 11.33 -2.29
N THR A 27 -11.49 12.08 -1.31
CA THR A 27 -10.17 11.88 -0.74
C THR A 27 -10.31 11.18 0.59
N SER A 28 -9.43 10.24 0.91
CA SER A 28 -9.44 9.60 2.23
C SER A 28 -8.03 9.35 2.73
N LEU A 29 -7.87 9.49 4.06
CA LEU A 29 -6.67 9.15 4.79
C LEU A 29 -7.01 8.03 5.77
N ALA A 30 -6.25 6.95 5.71
CA ALA A 30 -6.40 5.80 6.58
C ALA A 30 -5.13 5.57 7.40
N GLY A 31 -5.31 5.20 8.66
CA GLY A 31 -4.29 4.50 9.45
C GLY A 31 -4.67 3.02 9.53
N TYR A 32 -3.70 2.13 9.35
CA TYR A 32 -3.95 0.69 9.36
C TYR A 32 -2.88 -0.08 10.12
N LEU A 33 -3.28 -1.24 10.64
CA LEU A 33 -2.39 -2.29 11.10
C LEU A 33 -2.17 -3.27 9.95
N THR A 34 -0.99 -3.88 9.91
CA THR A 34 -0.63 -4.88 8.91
C THR A 34 -0.03 -6.11 9.56
N TYR A 35 -0.39 -7.27 9.04
CA TYR A 35 0.28 -8.54 9.27
C TYR A 35 0.76 -9.04 7.90
N TRP A 36 2.02 -9.46 7.81
CA TRP A 36 2.66 -9.88 6.58
C TRP A 36 3.28 -11.26 6.77
N ASP A 37 2.75 -12.26 6.08
CA ASP A 37 3.34 -13.59 5.97
C ASP A 37 4.33 -13.59 4.79
N GLY A 38 5.63 -13.70 5.09
CA GLY A 38 6.74 -13.70 4.12
C GLY A 38 6.92 -15.02 3.33
N GLY A 39 5.95 -15.95 3.40
CA GLY A 39 5.89 -17.13 2.54
C GLY A 39 6.97 -18.20 2.78
N GLU A 40 6.92 -19.28 1.99
CA GLU A 40 7.77 -20.48 2.18
C GLU A 40 9.28 -20.24 1.97
N ASN A 41 9.67 -19.16 1.28
CA ASN A 41 11.08 -18.78 1.06
C ASN A 41 11.57 -17.67 2.01
N GLY A 42 10.66 -16.94 2.68
CA GLY A 42 10.96 -15.85 3.63
C GLY A 42 10.67 -16.19 5.10
N GLY A 43 9.94 -17.27 5.36
CA GLY A 43 9.86 -18.02 6.61
C GLY A 43 9.34 -17.30 7.86
N ASN A 44 8.99 -16.02 7.80
CA ASN A 44 8.72 -15.24 9.01
C ASN A 44 7.58 -14.25 8.82
N ASP A 45 6.84 -14.08 9.91
CA ASP A 45 5.72 -13.17 10.01
C ASP A 45 6.20 -11.79 10.44
N GLY A 46 5.66 -10.76 9.80
CA GLY A 46 5.88 -9.36 10.13
C GLY A 46 4.61 -8.71 10.65
N VAL A 47 4.76 -7.83 11.64
CA VAL A 47 3.65 -7.00 12.14
C VAL A 47 4.01 -5.54 12.08
N GLY A 48 3.01 -4.69 11.86
CA GLY A 48 3.26 -3.26 11.86
C GLY A 48 2.03 -2.44 11.53
N GLY A 49 2.26 -1.30 10.88
CA GLY A 49 1.19 -0.41 10.49
C GLY A 49 1.64 0.67 9.53
N GLY A 50 0.68 1.45 9.04
CA GLY A 50 0.96 2.48 8.06
C GLY A 50 -0.14 3.48 7.88
N VAL A 51 0.11 4.40 6.97
CA VAL A 51 -0.82 5.41 6.52
C VAL A 51 -1.04 5.29 5.02
N LYS A 52 -2.29 5.49 4.59
CA LYS A 52 -2.72 5.40 3.19
C LYS A 52 -3.53 6.64 2.83
N LEU A 53 -3.13 7.34 1.78
CA LEU A 53 -3.87 8.47 1.19
C LEU A 53 -4.44 8.03 -0.16
N ARG A 54 -5.76 7.94 -0.26
CA ARG A 54 -6.49 7.52 -1.47
C ARG A 54 -7.27 8.67 -2.07
N LYS A 55 -7.26 8.76 -3.40
CA LYS A 55 -8.07 9.70 -4.19
C LYS A 55 -8.90 8.93 -5.22
N LYS A 56 -10.21 9.16 -5.25
CA LYS A 56 -11.13 8.69 -6.30
C LYS A 56 -11.25 9.74 -7.40
N PHE A 57 -11.31 9.29 -8.66
CA PHE A 57 -11.39 10.17 -9.83
C PHE A 57 -12.68 10.00 -10.65
N LEU A 58 -13.29 8.80 -10.65
CA LEU A 58 -14.45 8.48 -11.51
C LEU A 58 -15.55 7.70 -10.77
N GLY A 59 -15.60 7.78 -9.44
CA GLY A 59 -16.53 7.00 -8.59
C GLY A 59 -16.19 5.51 -8.48
N PHE A 60 -15.55 4.93 -9.51
CA PHE A 60 -15.04 3.55 -9.51
C PHE A 60 -13.52 3.48 -9.62
N PHE A 61 -12.85 4.49 -10.20
CA PHE A 61 -11.39 4.51 -10.34
C PHE A 61 -10.74 5.32 -9.23
N SER A 62 -9.65 4.82 -8.66
CA SER A 62 -8.88 5.49 -7.62
C SER A 62 -7.40 5.18 -7.67
N ALA A 63 -6.61 6.07 -7.10
CA ALA A 63 -5.20 5.83 -6.80
C ALA A 63 -4.95 6.02 -5.31
N ASP A 64 -3.96 5.33 -4.76
CA ASP A 64 -3.45 5.64 -3.42
C ASP A 64 -1.93 5.68 -3.39
N VAL A 65 -1.42 6.38 -2.38
CA VAL A 65 -0.04 6.29 -1.93
C VAL A 65 -0.04 5.89 -0.47
N ARG A 66 0.95 5.10 -0.07
CA ARG A 66 1.05 4.56 1.28
C ARG A 66 2.51 4.49 1.73
N ALA A 67 2.68 4.64 3.03
CA ALA A 67 3.93 4.43 3.72
C ALA A 67 3.62 3.58 4.96
N SER A 68 4.41 2.53 5.17
CA SER A 68 4.24 1.63 6.30
C SER A 68 5.57 1.28 6.95
N TYR A 69 5.49 0.71 8.14
CA TYR A 69 6.59 0.11 8.86
C TYR A 69 6.15 -1.30 9.25
N VAL A 70 6.98 -2.30 8.95
CA VAL A 70 6.74 -3.69 9.30
C VAL A 70 7.99 -4.24 9.95
N ASP A 71 7.83 -4.81 11.13
CA ASP A 71 8.91 -5.47 11.87
C ASP A 71 8.77 -6.99 11.73
N PHE A 72 9.83 -7.62 11.23
CA PHE A 72 9.99 -9.07 11.18
C PHE A 72 10.93 -9.46 12.32
N SER A 73 10.37 -9.58 13.54
CA SER A 73 11.15 -9.79 14.76
C SER A 73 12.01 -11.05 14.70
N ASP A 74 11.53 -12.11 14.05
CA ASP A 74 12.26 -13.37 13.90
C ASP A 74 13.52 -13.24 13.01
N LEU A 75 13.54 -12.24 12.13
CA LEU A 75 14.66 -11.92 11.24
C LEU A 75 15.53 -10.76 11.75
N ASN A 76 15.21 -10.17 12.91
CA ASN A 76 15.80 -8.91 13.36
C ASN A 76 15.87 -7.88 12.22
N THR A 77 14.78 -7.78 11.45
CA THR A 77 14.73 -6.99 10.21
C THR A 77 13.45 -6.17 10.21
N SER A 78 13.57 -4.90 9.89
CA SER A 78 12.39 -4.06 9.63
C SER A 78 12.42 -3.50 8.22
N VAL A 79 11.22 -3.26 7.68
CA VAL A 79 11.05 -2.70 6.34
C VAL A 79 10.11 -1.50 6.40
N VAL A 80 10.45 -0.48 5.62
CA VAL A 80 9.60 0.68 5.34
C VAL A 80 9.19 0.66 3.87
N PRO A 81 8.03 0.06 3.52
CA PRO A 81 7.49 0.12 2.18
C PRO A 81 6.92 1.51 1.86
N LEU A 82 7.36 2.07 0.74
CA LEU A 82 6.76 3.25 0.10
C LEU A 82 6.09 2.83 -1.19
N GLU A 83 4.78 3.07 -1.31
CA GLU A 83 3.98 2.37 -2.32
C GLU A 83 2.97 3.29 -3.01
N ALA A 84 2.65 2.95 -4.25
CA ALA A 84 1.61 3.60 -5.04
C ALA A 84 0.74 2.53 -5.72
N THR A 85 -0.58 2.73 -5.69
CA THR A 85 -1.57 1.78 -6.22
C THR A 85 -2.53 2.45 -7.18
N LEU A 86 -2.95 1.72 -8.22
CA LEU A 86 -4.14 2.02 -9.01
C LEU A 86 -5.20 0.95 -8.74
N MET A 87 -6.45 1.37 -8.52
CA MET A 87 -7.53 0.48 -8.11
C MET A 87 -8.83 0.81 -8.84
N VAL A 88 -9.62 -0.24 -9.05
CA VAL A 88 -11.03 -0.18 -9.43
C VAL A 88 -11.89 -0.68 -8.29
N GLY A 89 -13.00 0.00 -8.00
CA GLY A 89 -13.93 -0.33 -6.94
C GLY A 89 -15.38 -0.12 -7.34
N PHE A 90 -16.29 -0.83 -6.69
CA PHE A 90 -17.72 -0.75 -6.97
C PHE A 90 -18.45 0.08 -5.89
N PRO A 91 -19.22 1.11 -6.27
CA PRO A 91 -19.77 2.09 -5.33
C PRO A 91 -20.98 1.56 -4.55
N PHE A 92 -20.71 0.67 -3.57
CA PHE A 92 -21.68 0.17 -2.59
C PHE A 92 -21.38 0.74 -1.20
N VAL A 93 -22.29 0.53 -0.24
CA VAL A 93 -22.07 0.92 1.18
C VAL A 93 -20.80 0.28 1.75
N VAL A 94 -20.60 -0.99 1.41
CA VAL A 94 -19.33 -1.70 1.53
C VAL A 94 -18.76 -1.78 0.12
N GLU A 95 -17.78 -0.95 -0.20
CA GLU A 95 -17.15 -0.87 -1.51
C GLU A 95 -16.06 -1.95 -1.63
N PRO A 96 -16.28 -3.01 -2.43
CA PRO A 96 -15.18 -3.89 -2.82
C PRO A 96 -14.31 -3.20 -3.86
N TYR A 97 -13.01 -3.42 -3.79
CA TYR A 97 -12.05 -2.95 -4.77
C TYR A 97 -10.92 -3.94 -5.00
N ALA A 98 -10.28 -3.81 -6.16
CA ALA A 98 -9.08 -4.54 -6.53
C ALA A 98 -8.10 -3.59 -7.22
N GLY A 99 -6.81 -3.87 -7.13
CA GLY A 99 -5.79 -3.02 -7.72
C GLY A 99 -4.43 -3.69 -7.85
N LEU A 100 -3.55 -2.96 -8.52
CA LEU A 100 -2.14 -3.29 -8.68
C LEU A 100 -1.32 -2.10 -8.22
N GLY A 101 -0.23 -2.38 -7.53
CA GLY A 101 0.68 -1.35 -7.05
C GLY A 101 2.13 -1.70 -7.25
N ALA A 102 2.96 -0.69 -7.08
CA ALA A 102 4.41 -0.80 -7.02
C ALA A 102 4.89 -0.33 -5.65
N SER A 103 5.94 -0.96 -5.16
CA SER A 103 6.53 -0.69 -3.85
C SER A 103 8.03 -0.47 -3.98
N TYR A 104 8.56 0.39 -3.13
CA TYR A 104 9.97 0.52 -2.87
C TYR A 104 10.21 0.21 -1.39
N TYR A 105 11.03 -0.79 -1.13
CA TYR A 105 11.31 -1.32 0.19
C TYR A 105 12.64 -0.77 0.70
N ILE A 106 12.58 -0.08 1.83
CA ILE A 106 13.75 0.38 2.57
C ILE A 106 13.95 -0.60 3.73
N PHE A 107 15.02 -1.38 3.68
CA PHE A 107 15.32 -2.39 4.71
C PHE A 107 16.29 -1.83 5.74
N ASP A 108 16.04 -2.18 6.99
CA ASP A 108 16.98 -2.06 8.10
C ASP A 108 17.20 -3.47 8.66
N THR A 109 18.37 -4.04 8.37
CA THR A 109 18.66 -5.47 8.56
C THR A 109 20.16 -5.72 8.72
N ASP A 110 20.50 -6.72 9.54
CA ASP A 110 21.86 -7.26 9.65
C ASP A 110 22.15 -8.38 8.62
N ILE A 111 21.16 -8.77 7.81
CA ILE A 111 21.28 -9.83 6.82
C ILE A 111 22.15 -9.36 5.64
N GLN A 112 23.30 -10.01 5.46
CA GLN A 112 24.19 -9.68 4.34
C GLN A 112 23.52 -9.96 2.99
N GLY A 113 23.54 -8.95 2.11
CA GLY A 113 23.03 -9.05 0.74
C GLY A 113 21.56 -8.66 0.59
N LEU A 114 20.87 -8.27 1.67
CA LEU A 114 19.54 -7.70 1.60
C LEU A 114 19.63 -6.17 1.44
N ASP A 115 19.58 -5.72 0.18
CA ASP A 115 19.60 -4.30 -0.17
C ASP A 115 18.17 -3.76 -0.41
N ASN A 116 18.02 -2.43 -0.39
CA ASN A 116 16.77 -1.76 -0.76
C ASN A 116 16.31 -2.16 -2.16
N GLY A 117 15.04 -2.53 -2.28
CA GLY A 117 14.48 -3.17 -3.47
C GLY A 117 13.21 -2.52 -3.96
N ALA A 118 12.84 -2.81 -5.22
CA ALA A 118 11.51 -2.52 -5.73
C ALA A 118 10.68 -3.81 -5.79
N GLY A 119 9.36 -3.67 -5.87
CA GLY A 119 8.46 -4.77 -6.07
C GLY A 119 7.12 -4.34 -6.62
N GLY A 120 6.28 -5.32 -6.93
CA GLY A 120 4.88 -5.15 -7.26
C GLY A 120 3.98 -5.80 -6.22
N TYR A 121 2.70 -5.47 -6.25
CA TYR A 121 1.71 -6.23 -5.51
C TYR A 121 0.34 -6.15 -6.17
N GLY A 122 -0.44 -7.21 -5.96
CA GLY A 122 -1.89 -7.19 -6.13
C GLY A 122 -2.59 -6.91 -4.81
N VAL A 123 -3.71 -6.20 -4.85
CA VAL A 123 -4.54 -5.96 -3.67
C VAL A 123 -6.01 -6.19 -4.01
N ILE A 124 -6.72 -6.83 -3.07
CA ILE A 124 -8.18 -6.78 -2.99
C ILE A 124 -8.56 -6.24 -1.63
N GLY A 125 -9.68 -5.53 -1.55
CA GLY A 125 -10.12 -4.97 -0.29
C GLY A 125 -11.59 -4.61 -0.25
N LEU A 126 -12.04 -4.32 0.96
CA LEU A 126 -13.36 -3.80 1.27
C LEU A 126 -13.18 -2.46 1.99
N GLN A 127 -13.99 -1.47 1.62
CA GLN A 127 -14.08 -0.19 2.32
C GLN A 127 -15.52 0.04 2.77
N PHE A 128 -15.74 0.11 4.08
CA PHE A 128 -17.00 0.52 4.66
C PHE A 128 -17.00 2.04 4.88
N ASN A 129 -18.03 2.71 4.36
CA ASN A 129 -18.15 4.16 4.41
C ASN A 129 -19.32 4.60 5.29
N LEU A 130 -19.04 5.41 6.33
CA LEU A 130 -20.04 6.00 7.21
C LEU A 130 -19.81 7.52 7.35
N PHE A 131 -20.55 8.31 6.57
CA PHE A 131 -20.41 9.78 6.52
C PHE A 131 -18.98 10.23 6.24
N VAL A 132 -18.23 10.70 7.24
CA VAL A 132 -16.84 11.19 7.11
C VAL A 132 -15.81 10.19 7.64
N VAL A 133 -16.26 9.09 8.24
CA VAL A 133 -15.40 8.03 8.77
C VAL A 133 -15.64 6.71 8.02
N GLY A 134 -14.72 5.78 8.14
CA GLY A 134 -14.84 4.47 7.54
C GLY A 134 -13.84 3.48 8.09
N ALA A 135 -13.93 2.26 7.60
CA ALA A 135 -12.97 1.20 7.87
C ALA A 135 -12.58 0.51 6.56
N LEU A 136 -11.37 -0.03 6.52
CA LEU A 136 -10.88 -0.82 5.41
C LEU A 136 -10.34 -2.16 5.89
N ALA A 137 -10.50 -3.18 5.05
CA ALA A 137 -9.82 -4.46 5.16
C ALA A 137 -9.21 -4.79 3.79
N GLU A 138 -7.93 -5.16 3.75
CA GLU A 138 -7.22 -5.51 2.51
C GLU A 138 -6.52 -6.86 2.66
N LEU A 139 -6.46 -7.60 1.56
CA LEU A 139 -5.53 -8.71 1.34
C LEU A 139 -4.64 -8.36 0.15
N ARG A 140 -3.36 -8.65 0.29
CA ARG A 140 -2.33 -8.30 -0.67
C ARG A 140 -1.46 -9.49 -0.99
N TRP A 141 -1.03 -9.58 -2.23
CA TRP A 141 0.01 -10.50 -2.70
C TRP A 141 1.19 -9.65 -3.14
N ASN A 142 2.29 -9.72 -2.39
CA ASN A 142 3.49 -8.92 -2.61
C ASN A 142 4.52 -9.77 -3.36
N GLU A 143 5.08 -9.19 -4.42
CA GLU A 143 6.17 -9.75 -5.22
C GLU A 143 7.33 -8.76 -5.15
N ALA A 144 8.32 -9.05 -4.32
CA ALA A 144 9.52 -8.24 -4.16
C ALA A 144 10.63 -8.76 -5.06
N GLU A 145 11.45 -7.88 -5.62
CA GLU A 145 12.65 -8.30 -6.37
C GLU A 145 13.67 -9.01 -5.48
N ALA A 146 13.59 -8.81 -4.16
CA ALA A 146 14.25 -9.64 -3.16
C ALA A 146 13.27 -10.76 -2.74
N ASP A 147 13.50 -11.99 -3.24
CA ASP A 147 12.67 -13.19 -3.03
C ASP A 147 12.28 -13.46 -1.55
N LEU A 148 13.00 -12.85 -0.60
CA LEU A 148 12.77 -12.99 0.84
C LEU A 148 11.46 -12.35 1.32
N MET A 149 10.82 -11.47 0.55
CA MET A 149 9.62 -10.73 0.97
C MET A 149 8.38 -11.06 0.13
N ASP A 150 8.45 -12.11 -0.68
CA ASP A 150 7.31 -12.62 -1.44
C ASP A 150 6.30 -13.25 -0.50
N GLY A 151 5.06 -12.77 -0.53
CA GLY A 151 4.07 -13.30 0.39
C GLY A 151 2.78 -12.51 0.47
N MET A 152 1.96 -12.90 1.44
CA MET A 152 0.64 -12.29 1.62
C MET A 152 0.65 -11.32 2.79
N SER A 153 -0.03 -10.18 2.64
CA SER A 153 -0.29 -9.30 3.78
C SER A 153 -1.77 -8.97 3.93
N ALA A 154 -2.18 -8.82 5.18
CA ALA A 154 -3.53 -8.46 5.57
C ALA A 154 -3.50 -7.13 6.31
N ASN A 155 -4.33 -6.18 5.88
CA ASN A 155 -4.43 -4.86 6.51
C ASN A 155 -5.83 -4.63 7.07
N LEU A 156 -5.90 -4.02 8.24
CA LEU A 156 -7.15 -3.55 8.84
C LEU A 156 -6.95 -2.11 9.33
N GLY A 157 -7.84 -1.20 8.93
CA GLY A 157 -7.65 0.21 9.22
C GLY A 157 -8.93 1.01 9.38
N LEU A 158 -8.76 2.20 9.94
CA LEU A 158 -9.78 3.23 10.05
C LEU A 158 -9.40 4.39 9.15
N MET A 159 -10.41 5.06 8.61
CA MET A 159 -10.22 6.16 7.67
C MET A 159 -11.13 7.34 7.95
N VAL A 160 -10.65 8.52 7.54
CA VAL A 160 -11.41 9.76 7.43
C VAL A 160 -11.45 10.19 5.97
N LYS A 161 -12.55 10.80 5.53
CA LYS A 161 -12.74 11.22 4.15
C LYS A 161 -13.31 12.62 3.99
N TRP A 162 -12.93 13.28 2.90
CA TRP A 162 -13.33 14.64 2.53
C TRP A 162 -13.28 14.89 1.02
#